data_AF-A0AAW0P9R3-F1
#
_entry.id   AF-A0AAW0P9R3-F1
#
_cell.length_a   1.000
_cell.length_b   1.000
_cell.length_c   1.000
_cell.angle_alpha   90.00
_cell.angle_beta   90.00
_cell.angle_gamma   90.00
#
_symmetry.space_group_name_H-M   'P 1'
#
loop_
_entity.id
_entity.type
_entity.pdbx_description
1 polymer ?
#
loop_
_entity_poly.entity_id
_entity_poly.type
_entity_poly.pdbx_seq_one_letter_code
_entity_poly.pdbx_strand_id
1 'polypeptide(L)'
;MGQDPFLPTYHRSQLLQKVKKMYAEMTNDELRSLRLAERNIISALGSVDLWTSKQQESLFAAVLDSTKQSVSQLDSSILVAMGHFVCGAKASEIVNFNAVEFSKAVHYLVAAGLPDMDMSSLVQVQIEGMTPLAISVVPPAKFSVVFSSRQISMFSHEQAEAVPQTVIDALSYMQKQALDMVLTPWEDRPVDFRGRSLGLALSHCPVCMLLGLLMLLVVPS
;
A
#
# COMPACT_ATOMS: atom_id res chain seq x y z
N MET A 1 22.92 -42.09 3.84
CA MET A 1 21.89 -41.92 2.79
C MET A 1 21.34 -40.52 2.94
N GLY A 2 21.68 -39.59 2.03
CA GLY A 2 21.26 -38.20 2.11
C GLY A 2 19.83 -38.05 1.59
N GLN A 3 18.95 -37.46 2.40
CA GLN A 3 17.63 -37.03 1.92
C GLN A 3 17.83 -35.89 0.93
N ASP A 4 17.35 -36.06 -0.30
CA ASP A 4 17.37 -35.04 -1.33
C ASP A 4 16.48 -33.86 -0.88
N PRO A 5 17.06 -32.65 -0.66
CA PRO A 5 16.29 -31.49 -0.21
C PRO A 5 15.31 -30.96 -1.26
N PHE A 6 15.38 -31.43 -2.52
CA PHE A 6 14.51 -30.99 -3.61
C PHE A 6 13.26 -31.86 -3.79
N LEU A 7 13.23 -33.09 -3.26
CA LEU A 7 12.10 -34.02 -3.36
C LEU A 7 10.77 -33.47 -2.77
N PRO A 8 10.77 -32.82 -1.60
CA PRO A 8 9.57 -32.19 -1.04
C PRO A 8 9.08 -31.01 -1.88
N THR A 9 10.01 -30.20 -2.39
CA THR A 9 9.72 -29.00 -3.20
C THR A 9 9.14 -29.38 -4.56
N TYR A 10 9.63 -30.47 -5.15
CA TYR A 10 9.12 -31.03 -6.41
C TYR A 10 7.70 -31.59 -6.28
N HIS A 11 7.39 -32.29 -5.19
CA HIS A 11 6.03 -32.75 -4.93
C HIS A 11 5.06 -31.58 -4.72
N ARG A 12 5.50 -30.53 -4.01
CA ARG A 12 4.71 -29.31 -3.81
C ARG A 12 4.40 -28.62 -5.15
N SER A 13 5.38 -28.47 -6.03
CA SER A 13 5.16 -27.83 -7.34
C SER A 13 4.20 -28.62 -8.22
N GLN A 14 4.30 -29.95 -8.24
CA GLN A 14 3.35 -30.80 -8.98
C GLN A 14 1.93 -30.73 -8.43
N LEU A 15 1.76 -30.71 -7.11
CA LEU A 15 0.45 -30.57 -6.47
C LEU A 15 -0.18 -29.21 -6.80
N LEU A 16 0.59 -28.13 -6.69
CA LEU A 16 0.13 -26.79 -7.08
C LEU A 16 -0.27 -26.75 -8.56
N GLN A 17 0.45 -27.43 -9.44
CA GLN A 17 0.11 -27.48 -10.86
C GLN A 17 -1.20 -28.25 -11.13
N LYS A 18 -1.45 -29.35 -10.41
CA LYS A 18 -2.72 -30.08 -10.47
C LYS A 18 -3.89 -29.24 -9.93
N VAL A 19 -3.69 -28.58 -8.79
CA VAL A 19 -4.70 -27.69 -8.18
C VAL A 19 -5.00 -26.51 -9.10
N LYS A 20 -3.97 -25.89 -9.67
CA LYS A 20 -4.12 -24.82 -10.66
C LYS A 20 -4.90 -25.28 -11.89
N LYS A 21 -4.69 -26.52 -12.35
CA LYS A 21 -5.46 -27.09 -13.46
C LYS A 21 -6.94 -27.25 -13.10
N MET A 22 -7.26 -27.77 -11.92
CA MET A 22 -8.66 -27.90 -11.45
C MET A 22 -9.36 -26.53 -11.37
N TYR A 23 -8.67 -25.50 -10.87
CA TYR A 23 -9.25 -24.15 -10.80
C TYR A 23 -9.25 -23.40 -12.14
N ALA A 24 -8.34 -23.72 -13.06
CA ALA A 24 -8.35 -23.16 -14.42
C ALA A 24 -9.47 -23.75 -15.29
N GLU A 25 -9.93 -24.97 -14.97
CA GLU A 25 -11.07 -25.60 -15.63
C GLU A 25 -12.41 -24.96 -15.21
N MET A 26 -12.46 -24.26 -14.06
CA MET A 26 -13.62 -23.45 -13.67
C MET A 26 -13.72 -22.16 -14.50
N THR A 27 -14.80 -22.06 -15.27
CA THR A 27 -15.08 -20.90 -16.12
C THR A 27 -15.54 -19.70 -15.29
N ASN A 28 -15.36 -18.50 -15.85
CA ASN A 28 -15.82 -17.26 -15.23
C ASN A 28 -17.35 -17.26 -15.03
N ASP A 29 -18.09 -17.87 -15.95
CA ASP A 29 -19.56 -17.95 -15.87
C ASP A 29 -20.02 -18.90 -14.76
N GLU A 30 -19.35 -20.06 -14.61
CA GLU A 30 -19.60 -20.98 -13.49
C GLU A 30 -19.30 -20.30 -12.15
N LEU A 31 -18.17 -19.61 -12.06
CA LEU A 31 -17.77 -18.83 -10.88
C LEU A 31 -18.81 -17.77 -10.51
N ARG A 32 -19.32 -17.04 -11.51
CA ARG A 32 -20.34 -16.01 -11.31
C ARG A 32 -21.69 -16.59 -10.88
N SER A 33 -21.97 -17.83 -11.25
CA SER A 33 -23.19 -18.55 -10.88
C SER A 33 -23.17 -19.13 -9.45
N LEU A 34 -22.00 -19.14 -8.79
CA LEU A 34 -21.86 -19.66 -7.44
C LEU A 34 -22.67 -18.83 -6.45
N ARG A 35 -23.36 -19.53 -5.54
CA ARG A 35 -24.05 -18.92 -4.40
C ARG A 35 -23.08 -18.69 -3.25
N LEU A 36 -22.46 -17.53 -3.21
CA LEU A 36 -21.49 -17.13 -2.20
C LEU A 36 -22.14 -16.26 -1.12
N ALA A 37 -23.03 -16.85 -0.32
CA ALA A 37 -23.69 -16.16 0.80
C ALA A 37 -23.04 -16.47 2.16
N GLU A 38 -22.44 -17.66 2.30
CA GLU A 38 -21.88 -18.11 3.57
C GLU A 38 -20.38 -17.80 3.67
N ARG A 39 -19.96 -17.22 4.79
CA ARG A 39 -18.57 -16.75 5.00
C ARG A 39 -17.53 -17.87 4.92
N ASN A 40 -17.85 -19.06 5.39
CA ASN A 40 -16.97 -20.25 5.31
C ASN A 40 -16.61 -20.60 3.86
N ILE A 41 -17.59 -20.55 2.94
CA ILE A 41 -17.40 -20.83 1.52
C ILE A 41 -16.57 -19.71 0.89
N ILE A 42 -16.92 -18.45 1.19
CA ILE A 42 -16.18 -17.26 0.75
C ILE A 42 -14.71 -17.37 1.18
N SER A 43 -14.46 -17.69 2.45
CA SER A 43 -13.11 -17.85 3.03
C SER A 43 -12.30 -18.98 2.38
N ALA A 44 -12.94 -20.12 2.12
CA ALA A 44 -12.28 -21.25 1.47
C ALA A 44 -11.83 -20.88 0.05
N LEU A 45 -12.67 -20.19 -0.72
CA LEU A 45 -12.31 -19.73 -2.06
C LEU A 45 -11.35 -18.54 -2.02
N GLY A 46 -11.47 -17.66 -1.03
CA GLY A 46 -10.65 -16.47 -0.85
C GLY A 46 -9.21 -16.79 -0.46
N SER A 47 -8.98 -17.96 0.14
CA SER A 47 -7.64 -18.44 0.51
C SER A 47 -6.83 -18.96 -0.68
N VAL A 48 -7.43 -19.09 -1.87
CA VAL A 48 -6.75 -19.61 -3.06
C VAL A 48 -6.06 -18.47 -3.81
N ASP A 49 -4.73 -18.49 -3.87
CA ASP A 49 -3.88 -17.49 -4.54
C ASP A 49 -3.71 -17.73 -6.06
N LEU A 50 -4.30 -18.81 -6.57
CA LEU A 50 -4.14 -19.26 -7.96
C LEU A 50 -5.17 -18.68 -8.93
N TRP A 51 -6.12 -17.88 -8.44
CA TRP A 51 -7.14 -17.26 -9.29
C TRP A 51 -6.53 -16.28 -10.28
N THR A 52 -7.02 -16.31 -11.51
CA THR A 52 -6.72 -15.26 -12.50
C THR A 52 -7.49 -13.98 -12.17
N SER A 53 -7.01 -12.82 -12.63
CA SER A 53 -7.71 -11.54 -12.42
C SER A 53 -9.19 -11.56 -12.88
N LYS A 54 -9.50 -12.24 -14.00
CA LYS A 54 -10.89 -12.40 -14.49
C LYS A 54 -11.74 -13.28 -13.57
N GLN A 55 -11.15 -14.34 -13.02
CA GLN A 55 -11.83 -15.22 -12.07
C GLN A 55 -12.07 -14.49 -10.75
N GLN A 56 -11.13 -13.66 -10.30
CA GLN A 56 -11.29 -12.83 -9.12
C GLN A 56 -12.44 -11.84 -9.29
N GLU A 57 -12.55 -11.16 -10.44
CA GLU A 57 -13.69 -10.29 -10.76
C GLU A 57 -15.02 -11.05 -10.74
N SER A 58 -15.03 -12.28 -11.28
CA SER A 58 -16.24 -13.13 -11.31
C SER A 58 -16.66 -13.57 -9.90
N LEU A 59 -15.70 -13.95 -9.05
CA LEU A 59 -15.94 -14.30 -7.64
C LEU A 59 -16.39 -13.10 -6.81
N PHE A 60 -15.76 -11.94 -7.01
CA PHE A 60 -16.16 -10.70 -6.36
C PHE A 60 -17.61 -10.34 -6.69
N ALA A 61 -17.97 -10.39 -7.99
CA ALA A 61 -19.35 -10.18 -8.43
C ALA A 61 -20.32 -11.23 -7.86
N ALA A 62 -19.92 -12.50 -7.80
CA ALA A 62 -20.74 -13.58 -7.25
C ALA A 62 -21.08 -13.36 -5.76
N VAL A 63 -20.16 -12.81 -4.96
CA VAL A 63 -20.44 -12.44 -3.56
C VAL A 63 -21.50 -11.35 -3.51
N LEU A 64 -21.33 -10.25 -4.24
CA LEU A 64 -22.31 -9.15 -4.26
C LEU A 64 -23.70 -9.60 -4.74
N ASP A 65 -23.73 -10.39 -5.83
CA ASP A 65 -24.96 -10.91 -6.42
C ASP A 65 -25.68 -11.89 -5.47
N SER A 66 -24.93 -12.66 -4.67
CA SER A 66 -25.46 -13.63 -3.71
C SER A 66 -25.94 -13.00 -2.40
N THR A 67 -25.17 -12.05 -1.84
CA THR A 67 -25.51 -11.38 -0.58
C THR A 67 -26.54 -10.26 -0.74
N LYS A 68 -26.77 -9.81 -1.98
CA LYS A 68 -27.62 -8.63 -2.29
C LYS A 68 -27.14 -7.35 -1.62
N GLN A 69 -25.86 -7.30 -1.27
CA GLN A 69 -25.23 -6.14 -0.68
C GLN A 69 -24.54 -5.30 -1.75
N SER A 70 -24.52 -3.98 -1.56
CA SER A 70 -23.59 -3.11 -2.27
C SER A 70 -22.21 -3.16 -1.62
N VAL A 71 -21.18 -2.73 -2.35
CA VAL A 71 -19.79 -2.66 -1.89
C VAL A 71 -19.65 -1.85 -0.58
N SER A 72 -20.45 -0.80 -0.41
CA SER A 72 -20.51 0.03 0.80
C SER A 72 -21.10 -0.67 2.03
N GLN A 73 -21.82 -1.77 1.84
CA GLN A 73 -22.45 -2.54 2.91
C GLN A 73 -21.62 -3.76 3.33
N LEU A 74 -20.50 -4.02 2.65
CA LEU A 74 -19.60 -5.11 3.00
C LEU A 74 -18.89 -4.78 4.32
N ASP A 75 -19.00 -5.70 5.27
CA ASP A 75 -18.28 -5.61 6.53
C ASP A 75 -16.85 -6.13 6.40
N SER A 76 -16.02 -5.73 7.36
CA SER A 76 -14.60 -6.12 7.45
C SER A 76 -14.39 -7.62 7.40
N SER A 77 -15.36 -8.39 7.90
CA SER A 77 -15.22 -9.83 8.03
C SER A 77 -15.57 -10.61 6.76
N ILE A 78 -16.46 -10.07 5.91
CA ILE A 78 -16.63 -10.53 4.53
C ILE A 78 -15.42 -10.12 3.70
N LEU A 79 -14.91 -8.89 3.84
CA LEU A 79 -13.72 -8.44 3.12
C LEU A 79 -12.49 -9.33 3.41
N VAL A 80 -12.27 -9.69 4.68
CA VAL A 80 -11.21 -10.63 5.06
C VAL A 80 -11.47 -12.03 4.49
N ALA A 81 -12.71 -12.50 4.50
CA ALA A 81 -13.05 -13.80 3.93
C ALA A 81 -12.85 -13.85 2.40
N MET A 82 -13.07 -12.75 1.69
CA MET A 82 -12.86 -12.70 0.23
C MET A 82 -11.40 -12.91 -0.16
N GLY A 83 -10.45 -12.62 0.73
CA GLY A 83 -9.03 -12.89 0.52
C GLY A 83 -8.54 -12.47 -0.87
N HIS A 84 -7.90 -13.38 -1.60
CA HIS A 84 -7.28 -13.11 -2.89
C HIS A 84 -8.21 -12.52 -3.96
N PHE A 85 -9.50 -12.88 -3.96
CA PHE A 85 -10.40 -12.35 -4.98
C PHE A 85 -11.00 -10.99 -4.63
N VAL A 86 -10.71 -10.43 -3.45
CA VAL A 86 -11.02 -9.01 -3.18
C VAL A 86 -10.32 -8.09 -4.20
N CYS A 87 -9.16 -8.51 -4.73
CA CYS A 87 -8.45 -7.83 -5.82
C CYS A 87 -9.20 -7.81 -7.15
N GLY A 88 -10.32 -8.54 -7.28
CA GLY A 88 -11.25 -8.45 -8.40
C GLY A 88 -12.11 -7.18 -8.41
N ALA A 89 -12.12 -6.40 -7.31
CA ALA A 89 -12.85 -5.14 -7.23
C ALA A 89 -12.30 -4.09 -8.21
N LYS A 90 -13.20 -3.42 -8.92
CA LYS A 90 -12.85 -2.32 -9.84
C LYS A 90 -12.52 -1.06 -9.05
N ALA A 91 -11.71 -0.17 -9.62
CA ALA A 91 -11.44 1.16 -9.03
C ALA A 91 -12.72 1.93 -8.66
N SER A 92 -13.76 1.84 -9.48
CA SER A 92 -15.08 2.46 -9.20
C SER A 92 -15.83 1.84 -8.01
N GLU A 93 -15.51 0.60 -7.66
CA GLU A 93 -16.07 -0.09 -6.49
C GLU A 93 -15.22 0.20 -5.25
N ILE A 94 -13.90 0.24 -5.41
CA ILE A 94 -12.95 0.50 -4.32
C ILE A 94 -13.25 1.83 -3.63
N VAL A 95 -13.54 2.89 -4.39
CA VAL A 95 -13.89 4.22 -3.83
C VAL A 95 -15.17 4.22 -3.00
N ASN A 96 -16.03 3.19 -3.15
CA ASN A 96 -17.32 3.09 -2.48
C ASN A 96 -17.29 2.12 -1.28
N PHE A 97 -16.15 1.51 -0.95
CA PHE A 97 -16.04 0.74 0.29
C PHE A 97 -16.26 1.63 1.51
N ASN A 98 -16.94 1.08 2.51
CA ASN A 98 -17.02 1.71 3.82
C ASN A 98 -15.59 1.82 4.40
N ALA A 99 -15.11 3.04 4.59
CA ALA A 99 -13.73 3.28 5.02
C ALA A 99 -13.39 2.63 6.37
N VAL A 100 -14.35 2.56 7.30
CA VAL A 100 -14.16 1.95 8.62
C VAL A 100 -14.04 0.43 8.52
N GLU A 101 -14.90 -0.21 7.72
CA GLU A 101 -14.84 -1.66 7.53
C GLU A 101 -13.64 -2.08 6.67
N PHE A 102 -13.31 -1.26 5.67
CA PHE A 102 -12.12 -1.45 4.85
C PHE A 102 -10.84 -1.36 5.69
N SER A 103 -10.70 -0.31 6.51
CA SER A 103 -9.59 -0.12 7.46
C SER A 103 -9.30 -1.37 8.31
N LYS A 104 -10.34 -1.96 8.90
CA LYS A 104 -10.22 -3.17 9.74
C LYS A 104 -9.73 -4.38 8.94
N ALA A 105 -10.14 -4.51 7.68
CA ALA A 105 -9.76 -5.60 6.80
C ALA A 105 -8.35 -5.41 6.21
N VAL A 106 -7.93 -4.18 5.95
CA VAL A 106 -6.67 -3.84 5.26
C VAL A 106 -5.45 -4.48 5.90
N HIS A 107 -5.37 -4.53 7.24
CA HIS A 107 -4.25 -5.19 7.92
C HIS A 107 -4.10 -6.66 7.47
N TYR A 108 -5.22 -7.39 7.35
CA TYR A 108 -5.22 -8.77 6.89
C TYR A 108 -4.94 -8.89 5.39
N LEU A 109 -5.48 -7.98 4.57
CA LEU A 109 -5.24 -8.00 3.12
C LEU A 109 -3.75 -7.76 2.80
N VAL A 110 -3.13 -6.81 3.51
CA VAL A 110 -1.69 -6.54 3.40
C VAL A 110 -0.88 -7.74 3.90
N ALA A 111 -1.20 -8.30 5.07
CA ALA A 111 -0.51 -9.46 5.61
C ALA A 111 -0.66 -10.73 4.73
N ALA A 112 -1.80 -10.88 4.07
CA ALA A 112 -2.05 -11.92 3.07
C ALA A 112 -1.30 -11.68 1.75
N GLY A 113 -0.57 -10.57 1.63
CA GLY A 113 0.19 -10.25 0.44
C GLY A 113 -0.71 -9.93 -0.76
N LEU A 114 -1.80 -9.20 -0.55
CA LEU A 114 -2.79 -8.81 -1.58
C LEU A 114 -2.68 -7.35 -2.09
N PRO A 115 -1.51 -6.89 -2.60
CA PRO A 115 -1.34 -5.53 -3.07
C PRO A 115 -1.70 -5.35 -4.55
N ASP A 116 -2.23 -6.38 -5.22
CA ASP A 116 -2.59 -6.28 -6.64
C ASP A 116 -3.95 -5.56 -6.85
N MET A 117 -4.60 -5.14 -5.76
CA MET A 117 -5.69 -4.17 -5.81
C MET A 117 -5.14 -2.83 -6.30
N ASP A 118 -5.86 -2.14 -7.19
CA ASP A 118 -5.46 -0.82 -7.67
C ASP A 118 -5.60 0.22 -6.56
N MET A 119 -4.60 0.27 -5.69
CA MET A 119 -4.59 1.15 -4.53
C MET A 119 -4.40 2.60 -4.94
N SER A 120 -4.05 2.92 -6.19
CA SER A 120 -4.05 4.31 -6.70
C SER A 120 -5.45 4.95 -6.68
N SER A 121 -6.50 4.11 -6.58
CA SER A 121 -7.88 4.53 -6.41
C SER A 121 -8.29 4.82 -4.96
N LEU A 122 -7.42 4.57 -3.97
CA LEU A 122 -7.73 4.87 -2.58
C LEU A 122 -7.93 6.36 -2.36
N VAL A 123 -9.07 6.71 -1.75
CA VAL A 123 -9.35 8.08 -1.32
C VAL A 123 -8.71 8.37 0.04
N GLN A 124 -8.51 9.65 0.35
CA GLN A 124 -7.87 10.10 1.59
C GLN A 124 -8.46 9.44 2.85
N VAL A 125 -9.79 9.35 2.95
CA VAL A 125 -10.47 8.73 4.11
C VAL A 125 -10.11 7.25 4.29
N GLN A 126 -9.82 6.53 3.20
CA GLN A 126 -9.40 5.12 3.26
C GLN A 126 -7.95 4.99 3.73
N ILE A 127 -7.10 5.95 3.35
CA ILE A 127 -5.69 6.01 3.79
C ILE A 127 -5.61 6.40 5.27
N GLU A 128 -6.38 7.41 5.69
CA GLU A 128 -6.49 7.80 7.11
C GLU A 128 -7.03 6.66 7.99
N GLY A 129 -7.88 5.79 7.43
CA GLY A 129 -8.36 4.60 8.10
C GLY A 129 -7.28 3.53 8.33
N MET A 130 -6.15 3.52 7.60
CA MET A 130 -5.13 2.48 7.76
C MET A 130 -4.44 2.59 9.13
N THR A 131 -4.27 1.48 9.84
CA THR A 131 -3.52 1.52 11.10
C THR A 131 -2.01 1.64 10.84
N PRO A 132 -1.24 2.33 11.70
CA PRO A 132 0.21 2.37 11.58
C PRO A 132 0.84 0.96 11.52
N LEU A 133 0.26 0.00 12.26
CA LEU A 133 0.66 -1.40 12.19
C LEU A 133 0.48 -2.00 10.78
N ALA A 134 -0.65 -1.74 10.11
CA ALA A 134 -0.89 -2.20 8.74
C ALA A 134 0.13 -1.61 7.75
N ILE A 135 0.57 -0.37 7.95
CA ILE A 135 1.64 0.26 7.15
C ILE A 135 2.99 -0.44 7.40
N SER A 136 3.31 -0.76 8.65
CA SER A 136 4.60 -1.36 9.02
C SER A 136 4.85 -2.76 8.46
N VAL A 137 3.79 -3.51 8.14
CA VAL A 137 3.88 -4.90 7.66
C VAL A 137 3.89 -5.02 6.14
N VAL A 138 3.76 -3.90 5.41
CA VAL A 138 3.81 -3.89 3.94
C VAL A 138 5.25 -4.18 3.47
N PRO A 139 5.49 -5.23 2.63
CA PRO A 139 6.83 -5.51 2.12
C PRO A 139 7.40 -4.38 1.25
N PRO A 140 8.72 -4.09 1.29
CA PRO A 140 9.33 -2.98 0.54
C PRO A 140 9.03 -2.97 -0.96
N ALA A 141 9.09 -4.14 -1.60
CA ALA A 141 8.83 -4.29 -3.03
C ALA A 141 7.38 -3.96 -3.43
N LYS A 142 6.44 -4.07 -2.48
CA LYS A 142 5.02 -3.78 -2.72
C LYS A 142 4.66 -2.37 -2.27
N PHE A 143 5.31 -1.82 -1.24
CA PHE A 143 5.02 -0.49 -0.74
C PHE A 143 5.12 0.60 -1.80
N SER A 144 6.20 0.60 -2.58
CA SER A 144 6.44 1.63 -3.62
C SER A 144 5.44 1.55 -4.78
N VAL A 145 4.84 0.38 -5.00
CA VAL A 145 3.78 0.14 -5.98
C VAL A 145 2.42 0.54 -5.41
N VAL A 146 2.18 0.27 -4.12
CA VAL A 146 0.91 0.53 -3.44
C VAL A 146 0.69 2.02 -3.16
N PHE A 147 1.74 2.73 -2.75
CA PHE A 147 1.62 4.14 -2.32
C PHE A 147 2.42 5.07 -3.23
N SER A 148 1.71 5.83 -4.06
CA SER A 148 2.30 6.95 -4.79
C SER A 148 2.73 8.08 -3.84
N SER A 149 3.59 9.00 -4.30
CA SER A 149 3.99 10.17 -3.50
C SER A 149 2.80 11.00 -3.00
N ARG A 150 1.73 11.10 -3.81
CA ARG A 150 0.48 11.77 -3.42
C ARG A 150 -0.24 11.07 -2.27
N GLN A 151 -0.20 9.74 -2.22
CA GLN A 151 -0.86 8.96 -1.17
C GLN A 151 -0.04 8.95 0.11
N ILE A 152 1.29 8.90 -0.02
CA ILE A 152 2.20 9.06 1.12
C ILE A 152 1.98 10.43 1.77
N SER A 153 1.75 11.50 0.99
CA SER A 153 1.42 12.81 1.56
C SER A 153 0.07 12.91 2.28
N MET A 154 -0.78 11.87 2.18
CA MET A 154 -2.04 11.78 2.92
C MET A 154 -1.89 11.00 4.24
N PHE A 155 -0.71 10.47 4.54
CA PHE A 155 -0.49 9.73 5.77
C PHE A 155 -0.58 10.66 6.98
N SER A 156 -1.08 10.13 8.10
CA SER A 156 -0.90 10.76 9.40
C SER A 156 0.57 10.67 9.83
N HIS A 157 0.96 11.51 10.78
CA HIS A 157 2.30 11.47 11.35
C HIS A 157 2.64 10.08 11.92
N GLU A 158 1.72 9.48 12.69
CA GLU A 158 1.90 8.12 13.24
C GLU A 158 2.04 7.04 12.16
N GLN A 159 1.28 7.14 11.07
CA GLN A 159 1.40 6.21 9.93
C GLN A 159 2.75 6.35 9.23
N ALA A 160 3.24 7.58 9.06
CA ALA A 160 4.53 7.85 8.45
C ALA A 160 5.70 7.37 9.32
N GLU A 161 5.63 7.52 10.64
CA GLU A 161 6.63 6.99 11.58
C GLU A 161 6.67 5.45 11.60
N ALA A 162 5.54 4.79 11.34
CA ALA A 162 5.47 3.34 11.28
C ALA A 162 6.06 2.73 9.98
N VAL A 163 6.47 3.55 9.00
CA VAL A 163 7.13 3.07 7.78
C VAL A 163 8.53 2.53 8.12
N PRO A 164 8.82 1.24 7.93
CA PRO A 164 10.12 0.66 8.31
C PRO A 164 11.26 1.24 7.47
N GLN A 165 12.45 1.37 8.04
CA GLN A 165 13.61 1.88 7.31
C GLN A 165 13.93 1.07 6.04
N THR A 166 13.73 -0.25 6.08
CA THR A 166 13.90 -1.13 4.92
C THR A 166 12.97 -0.79 3.75
N VAL A 167 11.79 -0.24 4.04
CA VAL A 167 10.87 0.30 3.05
C VAL A 167 11.38 1.65 2.55
N ILE A 168 11.75 2.55 3.47
CA ILE A 168 12.25 3.90 3.15
C ILE A 168 13.41 3.81 2.17
N ASP A 169 14.38 2.93 2.42
CA ASP A 169 15.55 2.77 1.56
C ASP A 169 15.19 2.42 0.11
N ALA A 170 14.12 1.64 -0.08
CA ALA A 170 13.60 1.20 -1.37
C ALA A 170 12.68 2.22 -2.09
N LEU A 171 12.32 3.34 -1.44
CA LEU A 171 11.45 4.36 -2.03
C LEU A 171 12.15 5.21 -3.10
N SER A 172 11.36 5.67 -4.07
CA SER A 172 11.81 6.69 -5.04
C SER A 172 12.05 8.05 -4.37
N TYR A 173 12.79 8.93 -5.04
CA TYR A 173 13.03 10.30 -4.55
C TYR A 173 11.74 11.05 -4.19
N MET A 174 10.72 10.99 -5.07
CA MET A 174 9.45 11.69 -4.84
C MET A 174 8.66 11.10 -3.66
N GLN A 175 8.76 9.79 -3.44
CA GLN A 175 8.11 9.13 -2.30
C GLN A 175 8.83 9.44 -0.98
N LYS A 176 10.17 9.46 -0.97
CA LYS A 176 10.98 9.89 0.18
C LYS A 176 10.67 11.33 0.56
N GLN A 177 10.60 12.22 -0.44
CA GLN A 177 10.23 13.62 -0.21
C GLN A 177 8.81 13.74 0.36
N ALA A 178 7.84 12.98 -0.17
CA ALA A 178 6.49 12.99 0.39
C ALA A 178 6.45 12.52 1.85
N LEU A 179 7.20 11.47 2.18
CA LEU A 179 7.30 10.96 3.54
C LEU A 179 7.96 11.97 4.49
N ASP A 180 9.05 12.59 4.04
CA ASP A 180 9.74 13.65 4.78
C ASP A 180 8.81 14.83 5.09
N MET A 181 8.00 15.27 4.12
CA MET A 181 7.03 16.34 4.32
C MET A 181 5.96 16.02 5.37
N VAL A 182 5.62 14.74 5.60
CA VAL A 182 4.69 14.31 6.65
C VAL A 182 5.38 14.20 8.00
N LEU A 183 6.63 13.75 8.01
CA LEU A 183 7.44 13.58 9.21
C LEU A 183 7.97 14.90 9.77
N THR A 184 8.24 15.88 8.92
CA THR A 184 8.64 17.21 9.37
C THR A 184 7.40 18.02 9.74
N PRO A 185 7.19 18.39 11.01
CA PRO A 185 6.17 19.37 11.36
C PRO A 185 6.51 20.67 10.64
N TRP A 186 5.60 21.14 9.77
CA TRP A 186 5.70 22.48 9.22
C TRP A 186 5.31 23.47 10.32
N GLU A 187 6.23 23.77 11.24
CA GLU A 187 6.17 25.02 11.98
C GLU A 187 6.30 26.15 10.95
N ASP A 188 5.15 26.77 10.61
CA ASP A 188 4.96 28.05 9.93
C ASP A 188 6.19 28.62 9.21
N ARG A 189 6.70 27.90 8.20
CA ARG A 189 7.58 28.51 7.20
C ARG A 189 6.71 28.96 6.06
N PRO A 190 6.52 30.29 5.85
CA PRO A 190 5.84 30.76 4.66
C PRO A 190 6.66 30.31 3.45
N VAL A 191 6.11 29.35 2.71
CA VAL A 191 6.67 28.90 1.44
C VAL A 191 6.51 30.05 0.46
N ASP A 192 7.58 30.80 0.22
CA ASP A 192 7.60 31.82 -0.83
C ASP A 192 7.62 31.10 -2.19
N PHE A 193 6.46 31.04 -2.83
CA PHE A 193 6.28 30.46 -4.16
C PHE A 193 6.89 31.31 -5.29
N ARG A 194 7.57 32.44 -5.00
CA ARG A 194 8.35 33.13 -6.03
C ARG A 194 9.71 32.47 -6.19
N GLY A 195 9.79 31.63 -7.23
CA GLY A 195 11.04 31.11 -7.75
C GLY A 195 12.14 32.18 -7.80
N ARG A 196 13.11 32.03 -6.92
CA ARG A 196 14.43 32.65 -7.04
C ARG A 196 15.45 31.65 -6.54
N SER A 197 16.41 31.36 -7.41
CA SER A 197 17.54 30.48 -7.19
C SER A 197 18.20 30.75 -5.84
N LEU A 198 18.55 29.67 -5.13
CA LEU A 198 19.33 29.67 -3.89
C LEU A 198 20.65 30.43 -4.09
N GLY A 199 20.65 31.73 -3.78
CA GLY A 199 21.85 32.42 -3.35
C GLY A 199 22.11 32.02 -1.90
N LEU A 200 23.25 31.38 -1.63
CA LEU A 200 23.75 31.11 -0.28
C LEU A 200 23.71 32.39 0.56
N ALA A 201 22.69 32.52 1.42
CA ALA A 201 22.68 33.55 2.44
C ALA A 201 23.70 33.15 3.51
N LEU A 202 24.90 33.71 3.41
CA LEU A 202 25.90 33.69 4.46
C LEU A 202 25.25 34.19 5.76
N SER A 203 25.05 33.27 6.71
CA SER A 203 24.75 33.60 8.09
C SER A 203 25.87 34.51 8.60
N HIS A 204 25.52 35.74 8.96
CA HIS A 204 26.47 36.76 9.37
C HIS A 204 26.99 36.41 10.76
N CYS A 205 28.11 35.69 10.82
CA CYS A 205 28.88 35.56 12.03
C CYS A 205 29.53 36.94 12.34
N PRO A 206 29.19 37.60 13.46
CA PRO A 206 29.74 38.92 13.79
C PRO A 206 31.26 38.88 13.99
N VAL A 207 31.82 37.72 14.34
CA VAL A 207 33.26 37.48 14.45
C VAL A 207 33.95 37.56 13.08
N CYS A 208 33.29 37.10 12.01
CA CYS A 208 33.85 37.16 10.64
C CYS A 208 33.87 38.60 10.08
N MET A 209 32.88 39.42 10.43
CA MET A 209 32.83 40.83 10.03
C MET A 209 33.92 41.65 10.74
N LEU A 210 34.17 41.38 12.03
CA LEU A 210 35.25 42.03 12.79
C LEU A 210 36.63 41.65 12.26
N LEU A 211 36.86 40.37 11.92
CA LEU A 211 38.12 39.92 11.32
C LEU A 211 38.37 40.54 9.94
N GLY A 212 37.33 40.67 9.10
CA GLY A 212 37.45 41.33 7.79
C GLY A 212 37.82 42.82 7.88
N LEU A 213 37.26 43.53 8.86
CA LEU A 213 37.56 44.95 9.08
C LEU A 213 38.98 45.17 9.63
N LEU A 214 39.48 44.25 10.46
CA LEU A 214 40.85 44.26 10.97
C LEU A 214 41.88 44.05 9.87
N MET A 215 41.60 43.20 8.88
CA MET A 215 42.50 42.97 7.75
C MET A 215 42.60 44.18 6.80
N LEU A 216 41.56 45.02 6.71
CA LEU A 216 41.57 46.27 5.93
C LEU A 216 42.37 47.39 6.59
N LEU A 217 42.54 47.36 7.92
CA LEU A 217 43.29 48.38 8.67
C LEU A 217 44.79 48.05 8.81
N VAL A 218 45.21 46.83 8.47
CA VAL A 218 46.60 46.36 8.62
C VAL A 218 47.37 46.35 7.30
N VAL A 219 46.75 46.71 6.17
CA VAL A 219 47.47 46.92 4.90
C VAL A 219 47.82 48.40 4.76
N PRO A 220 49.06 48.82 5.08
CA PRO A 220 49.52 50.16 4.74
C PRO A 220 49.69 50.25 3.22
N SER A 221 49.22 51.36 2.65
CA SER A 221 49.40 51.77 1.25
C SER A 221 50.87 51.89 0.85
#